data_AF-A0AAD1DJ08-F1
#
_entry.id   AF-A0AAD1DJ08-F1
#
_cell.length_a   1.000
_cell.length_b   1.000
_cell.length_c   1.000
_cell.angle_alpha   90.00
_cell.angle_beta   90.00
_cell.angle_gamma   90.00
#
_symmetry.space_group_name_H-M   'P 1'
#
loop_
_entity.id
_entity.type
_entity.pdbx_description
1 polymer ?
#
loop_
_entity_poly.entity_id
_entity_poly.type
_entity_poly.pdbx_seq_one_letter_code
_entity_poly.pdbx_strand_id
1 'polypeptide(L)'
;MIDVLGPEKRRRRSVQEKIAIVQQSFEPGMTVSLVARQHGVAASQLFLWRKQYQEGSLTAVAAGEQVVPASELASAMKQIKELQRLLGKKTMENELLKEAVEYGRHKKVDSARALVAGGWRISLVSRCLRVSRAQLHAMARRSKGWQDRRCKRKPDDTEALARIHTVIDDLPTYGYRRVWALLRRQSETDDMAVINAKRVYRIMRQNALLLERKPAIPPSKRAHRGKVAVGESNQRWCSDGFEFSCDNGEKLRVTFALDCCDREALHWAASTGGYDSETVQDVMLGAVERRFGNRLPTSPVEWLTDNGSAYRSHQTRQFARMVGLEPKHTAVRSPESNGMAESFVKTMKRDYISIMPKPDGLTAAKNLAEAFEHYNEWHPHSALGYRSPREYLRRRTSNG
;
A
#
# COMPACT_ATOMS: atom_id res chain seq x y z
N MET A 1 -38.03 103.20 42.17
CA MET A 1 -38.82 102.01 42.55
C MET A 1 -39.30 101.39 41.24
N ILE A 2 -38.41 100.67 40.56
CA ILE A 2 -38.37 99.20 40.41
C ILE A 2 -39.61 98.68 39.67
N ASP A 3 -39.40 98.17 38.46
CA ASP A 3 -39.83 96.80 38.15
C ASP A 3 -38.87 96.14 37.14
N VAL A 4 -37.95 95.35 37.70
CA VAL A 4 -37.09 94.42 36.98
C VAL A 4 -37.96 93.18 36.73
N LEU A 5 -38.52 93.06 35.51
CA LEU A 5 -39.29 91.90 35.11
C LEU A 5 -38.36 90.67 35.06
N GLY A 6 -38.66 89.71 35.93
CA GLY A 6 -37.96 88.43 36.06
C GLY A 6 -38.04 87.54 34.81
N PRO A 7 -37.37 86.37 34.85
CA PRO A 7 -37.16 85.52 33.67
C PRO A 7 -38.48 85.02 33.09
N GLU A 8 -38.72 85.28 31.80
CA GLU A 8 -39.89 84.77 31.07
C GLU A 8 -40.04 83.25 31.27
N LYS A 9 -41.20 82.83 31.79
CA LYS A 9 -41.57 81.41 31.90
C LYS A 9 -41.41 80.72 30.56
N ARG A 10 -40.51 79.72 30.46
CA ARG A 10 -40.41 78.82 29.31
C ARG A 10 -41.79 78.26 28.95
N ARG A 11 -42.33 78.70 27.81
CA ARG A 11 -43.59 78.16 27.24
C ARG A 11 -43.42 76.67 26.96
N ARG A 12 -44.10 75.80 27.72
CA ARG A 12 -44.19 74.37 27.43
C ARG A 12 -45.17 74.18 26.26
N ARG A 13 -44.64 73.84 25.08
CA ARG A 13 -45.42 73.51 23.88
C ARG A 13 -45.78 72.03 23.86
N SER A 14 -46.99 71.70 23.42
CA SER A 14 -47.43 70.31 23.25
C SER A 14 -46.68 69.61 22.10
N VAL A 15 -46.72 68.28 22.06
CA VAL A 15 -46.07 67.51 20.99
C VAL A 15 -46.69 67.82 19.63
N GLN A 16 -48.01 67.96 19.57
CA GLN A 16 -48.74 68.30 18.34
C GLN A 16 -48.37 69.70 17.84
N GLU A 17 -48.23 70.67 18.74
CA GLU A 17 -47.78 72.02 18.40
C GLU A 17 -46.35 72.01 17.83
N LYS A 18 -45.43 71.23 18.41
CA LYS A 18 -44.05 71.13 17.89
C LYS A 18 -44.02 70.53 16.49
N ILE A 19 -44.82 69.50 16.24
CA ILE A 19 -44.90 68.85 14.92
C ILE A 19 -45.45 69.83 13.88
N ALA A 20 -46.50 70.57 14.20
CA ALA A 20 -47.09 71.57 13.30
C ALA A 20 -46.07 72.66 12.91
N ILE A 21 -45.33 73.20 13.89
CA ILE A 21 -44.29 74.22 13.65
C ILE A 21 -43.15 73.66 12.78
N VAL A 22 -42.75 72.40 13.01
CA VAL A 22 -41.71 71.75 12.20
C VAL A 22 -42.19 71.54 10.76
N GLN A 23 -43.43 71.06 10.55
CA GLN A 23 -44.02 70.87 9.23
C GLN A 23 -44.12 72.18 8.46
N GLN A 24 -44.55 73.26 9.10
CA GLN A 24 -44.59 74.60 8.50
C GLN A 24 -43.19 75.07 8.06
N SER A 25 -42.12 74.68 8.77
CA SER A 25 -40.74 75.01 8.37
C SER A 25 -40.26 74.30 7.09
N PHE A 26 -41.01 73.31 6.59
CA PHE A 26 -40.72 72.61 5.34
C PHE A 26 -41.55 73.12 4.15
N GLU A 27 -42.49 74.03 4.37
CA GLU A 27 -43.31 74.60 3.28
C GLU A 27 -42.46 75.47 2.33
N PRO A 28 -42.71 75.41 1.01
CA PRO A 28 -41.99 76.22 0.03
C PRO A 28 -42.11 77.72 0.33
N GLY A 29 -40.99 78.44 0.39
CA GLY A 29 -40.94 79.88 0.70
C GLY A 29 -40.78 80.22 2.18
N MET A 30 -40.87 79.23 3.09
CA MET A 30 -40.62 79.43 4.52
C MET A 30 -39.16 79.19 4.87
N THR A 31 -38.57 80.07 5.70
CA THR A 31 -37.24 79.86 6.27
C THR A 31 -37.34 79.52 7.75
N VAL A 32 -36.41 78.70 8.26
CA VAL A 32 -36.41 78.28 9.68
C VAL A 32 -36.39 79.48 10.62
N SER A 33 -35.65 80.54 10.28
CA SER A 33 -35.59 81.78 11.06
C SER A 33 -36.91 82.54 11.09
N LEU A 34 -37.66 82.54 9.98
CA LEU A 34 -38.98 83.18 9.87
C LEU A 34 -40.01 82.45 10.74
N VAL A 35 -40.10 81.13 10.59
CA VAL A 35 -41.04 80.29 11.34
C VAL A 35 -40.71 80.29 12.84
N ALA A 36 -39.41 80.26 13.19
CA ALA A 36 -38.95 80.36 14.57
C ALA A 36 -39.40 81.68 15.22
N ARG A 37 -39.26 82.82 14.51
CA ARG A 37 -39.70 84.13 15.02
C ARG A 37 -41.23 84.21 15.14
N GLN A 38 -41.96 83.71 14.16
CA GLN A 38 -43.43 83.71 14.15
C GLN A 38 -44.02 82.94 15.34
N HIS A 39 -43.38 81.84 15.73
CA HIS A 39 -43.83 81.00 16.85
C HIS A 39 -43.12 81.27 18.17
N GLY A 40 -42.19 82.23 18.23
CA GLY A 40 -41.39 82.54 19.42
C GLY A 40 -40.51 81.37 19.88
N VAL A 41 -39.92 80.62 18.94
CA VAL A 41 -38.95 79.54 19.19
C VAL A 41 -37.56 80.04 18.83
N ALA A 42 -36.52 79.62 19.57
CA ALA A 42 -35.15 79.83 19.11
C ALA A 42 -34.90 79.02 17.83
N ALA A 43 -34.29 79.63 16.79
CA ALA A 43 -34.05 78.96 15.51
C ALA A 43 -33.23 77.66 15.66
N SER A 44 -32.25 77.63 16.58
CA SER A 44 -31.47 76.43 16.91
C SER A 44 -32.33 75.27 17.44
N GLN A 45 -33.36 75.60 18.23
CA GLN A 45 -34.28 74.60 18.77
C GLN A 45 -35.24 74.07 17.71
N LEU A 46 -35.67 74.92 16.77
CA LEU A 46 -36.45 74.47 15.61
C LEU A 46 -35.63 73.59 14.67
N PHE A 47 -34.34 73.87 14.47
CA PHE A 47 -33.42 72.99 13.73
C PHE A 47 -33.27 71.62 14.39
N LEU A 48 -33.13 71.58 15.71
CA LEU A 48 -33.06 70.32 16.46
C LEU A 48 -34.34 69.50 16.29
N TRP A 49 -35.51 70.13 16.41
CA TRP A 49 -36.80 69.46 16.19
C TRP A 49 -36.94 68.98 14.74
N ARG A 50 -36.49 69.77 13.76
CA ARG A 50 -36.51 69.40 12.34
C ARG A 50 -35.66 68.16 12.06
N LYS A 51 -34.47 68.07 12.65
CA LYS A 51 -33.60 66.89 12.54
C LYS A 51 -34.26 65.66 13.18
N GLN A 52 -34.78 65.81 14.39
CA GLN A 52 -35.48 64.73 15.10
C GLN A 52 -36.76 64.27 14.37
N TYR A 53 -37.45 65.16 13.65
CA TYR A 53 -38.60 64.82 12.81
C TYR A 53 -38.20 63.96 11.62
N GLN A 54 -37.10 64.31 10.93
CA GLN A 54 -36.58 63.56 9.78
C GLN A 54 -36.02 62.18 10.19
N GLU A 55 -35.46 62.08 11.40
CA GLU A 55 -34.96 60.82 11.97
C GLU A 55 -36.08 59.98 12.63
N GLY A 56 -37.34 60.44 12.61
CA GLY A 56 -38.50 59.72 13.16
C GLY A 56 -38.61 59.73 14.69
N SER A 57 -37.87 60.61 15.38
CA SER A 57 -37.62 60.58 16.82
C SER A 57 -38.46 61.56 17.67
N LEU A 58 -39.36 62.37 17.10
CA LEU A 58 -40.13 63.36 17.88
C LEU A 58 -41.31 62.78 18.68
N THR A 59 -41.76 61.56 18.37
CA THR A 59 -42.84 60.86 19.10
C THR A 59 -42.37 60.18 20.39
N ALA A 60 -41.06 60.11 20.67
CA ALA A 60 -40.51 59.24 21.71
C ALA A 60 -39.68 59.95 22.80
N VAL A 61 -39.99 61.21 23.15
CA VAL A 61 -39.38 61.88 24.33
C VAL A 61 -40.23 61.68 25.60
N ALA A 62 -40.94 60.56 25.74
CA ALA A 62 -41.75 60.29 26.93
C ALA A 62 -41.56 58.92 27.61
N ALA A 63 -40.77 57.98 27.08
CA ALA A 63 -40.78 56.60 27.61
C ALA A 63 -39.41 55.97 27.94
N GLY A 64 -38.27 56.66 27.80
CA GLY A 64 -36.97 56.14 28.28
C GLY A 64 -36.49 54.80 27.66
N GLU A 65 -37.15 54.29 26.62
CA GLU A 65 -36.76 53.06 25.95
C GLU A 65 -35.64 53.31 24.93
N GLN A 66 -34.65 52.42 24.91
CA GLN A 66 -33.59 52.42 23.90
C GLN A 66 -34.22 52.07 22.54
N VAL A 67 -34.30 53.06 21.65
CA VAL A 67 -34.82 52.85 20.29
C VAL A 67 -33.69 52.38 19.40
N VAL A 68 -33.82 51.16 18.88
CA VAL A 68 -32.95 50.64 17.81
C VAL A 68 -33.36 51.30 16.49
N PRO A 69 -32.43 51.92 15.74
CA PRO A 69 -32.73 52.51 14.44
C PRO A 69 -33.45 51.52 13.52
N ALA A 70 -34.46 51.98 12.76
CA ALA A 70 -35.21 51.12 11.84
C ALA A 70 -34.31 50.40 10.82
N SER A 71 -33.16 50.99 10.47
CA SER A 71 -32.12 50.40 9.63
C SER A 71 -31.43 49.19 10.28
N GLU A 72 -31.18 49.24 11.59
CA GLU A 72 -30.57 48.14 12.35
C GLU A 72 -31.55 46.99 12.52
N LEU A 73 -32.83 47.28 12.80
CA LEU A 73 -33.89 46.27 12.83
C LEU A 73 -34.05 45.58 11.47
N ALA A 74 -34.05 46.34 10.37
CA ALA A 74 -34.13 45.79 9.02
C ALA A 74 -32.92 44.91 8.67
N SER A 75 -31.72 45.30 9.10
CA SER A 75 -30.49 44.51 8.94
C SER A 75 -30.56 43.20 9.74
N ALA A 76 -30.99 43.26 11.00
CA ALA A 76 -31.16 42.08 11.86
C ALA A 76 -32.21 41.13 11.30
N MET A 77 -33.36 41.63 10.83
CA MET A 77 -34.38 40.80 10.18
C MET A 77 -33.86 40.11 8.92
N LYS A 78 -33.03 40.80 8.12
CA LYS A 78 -32.37 40.20 6.94
C LYS A 78 -31.40 39.09 7.34
N GLN A 79 -30.61 39.30 8.41
CA GLN A 79 -29.71 38.28 8.95
C GLN A 79 -30.47 37.07 9.49
N ILE A 80 -31.57 37.28 10.22
CA ILE A 80 -32.43 36.19 10.72
C ILE A 80 -32.93 35.33 9.55
N LYS A 81 -33.43 35.96 8.48
CA LYS A 81 -33.90 35.25 7.29
C LYS A 81 -32.79 34.43 6.63
N GLU A 82 -31.57 34.98 6.56
CA GLU A 82 -30.43 34.27 6.00
C GLU A 82 -29.97 33.10 6.88
N LEU A 83 -29.94 33.29 8.21
CA LEU A 83 -29.62 32.23 9.15
C LEU A 83 -30.66 31.11 9.12
N GLN A 84 -31.96 31.43 9.06
CA GLN A 84 -33.03 30.46 8.88
C GLN A 84 -32.84 29.65 7.58
N ARG A 85 -32.45 30.30 6.48
CA ARG A 85 -32.15 29.64 5.20
C ARG A 85 -30.95 28.69 5.30
N LEU A 86 -29.87 29.12 5.95
CA LEU A 86 -28.67 28.30 6.15
C LEU A 86 -28.94 27.12 7.08
N LEU A 87 -29.71 27.33 8.15
CA LEU A 87 -30.12 26.29 9.08
C LEU A 87 -30.94 25.23 8.36
N GLY A 88 -31.96 25.62 7.60
CA GLY A 88 -32.76 24.67 6.80
C GLY A 88 -31.92 23.85 5.81
N LYS A 89 -30.94 24.48 5.15
CA LYS A 89 -29.99 23.77 4.29
C LYS A 89 -29.16 22.75 5.07
N LYS A 90 -28.66 23.11 6.26
CA LYS A 90 -27.84 22.23 7.09
C LYS A 90 -28.64 21.09 7.72
N THR A 91 -29.90 21.32 8.09
CA THR A 91 -30.81 20.28 8.58
C THR A 91 -31.01 19.19 7.51
N MET A 92 -31.31 19.60 6.28
CA MET A 92 -31.44 18.68 5.14
C MET A 92 -30.16 17.91 4.84
N GLU A 93 -28.99 18.57 4.92
CA GLU A 93 -27.69 17.90 4.74
C GLU A 93 -27.44 16.84 5.84
N ASN A 94 -27.81 17.13 7.08
CA ASN A 94 -27.65 16.22 8.21
C ASN A 94 -28.57 15.00 8.14
N GLU A 95 -29.84 15.18 7.79
CA GLU A 95 -30.80 14.06 7.62
C GLU A 95 -30.31 13.08 6.55
N LEU A 96 -29.90 13.60 5.39
CA LEU A 96 -29.32 12.79 4.32
C LEU A 96 -28.08 12.02 4.80
N LEU A 97 -27.17 12.67 5.54
CA LEU A 97 -25.97 12.01 6.03
C LEU A 97 -26.28 10.94 7.09
N LYS A 98 -27.29 11.12 7.92
CA LYS A 98 -27.75 10.09 8.87
C LYS A 98 -28.24 8.84 8.12
N GLU A 99 -29.10 9.03 7.12
CA GLU A 99 -29.59 7.92 6.28
C GLU A 99 -28.45 7.28 5.47
N ALA A 100 -27.49 8.07 5.00
CA ALA A 100 -26.30 7.56 4.32
C ALA A 100 -25.47 6.61 5.18
N VAL A 101 -25.42 6.85 6.50
CA VAL A 101 -24.71 6.02 7.47
C VAL A 101 -25.44 4.69 7.70
N GLU A 102 -26.77 4.64 7.61
CA GLU A 102 -27.52 3.38 7.68
C GLU A 102 -27.20 2.44 6.51
N TYR A 103 -27.00 3.00 5.31
CA TYR A 103 -26.47 2.27 4.15
C TYR A 103 -24.95 1.99 4.24
N GLY A 104 -24.29 2.45 5.31
CA GLY A 104 -22.85 2.67 5.46
C GLY A 104 -21.98 1.44 5.72
N ARG A 105 -22.16 0.36 4.97
CA ARG A 105 -21.18 -0.76 4.91
C ARG A 105 -20.55 -0.97 3.54
N HIS A 106 -20.89 -0.15 2.55
CA HIS A 106 -20.42 -0.27 1.16
C HIS A 106 -19.78 1.03 0.63
N LYS A 107 -19.39 1.07 -0.65
CA LYS A 107 -18.73 2.24 -1.26
C LYS A 107 -19.71 3.43 -1.26
N LYS A 108 -19.20 4.67 -1.16
CA LYS A 108 -20.00 5.92 -1.18
C LYS A 108 -21.01 6.00 -2.33
N VAL A 109 -20.66 5.42 -3.48
CA VAL A 109 -21.50 5.38 -4.69
C VAL A 109 -22.72 4.48 -4.51
N ASP A 110 -22.60 3.40 -3.72
CA ASP A 110 -23.70 2.47 -3.44
C ASP A 110 -24.71 3.11 -2.47
N SER A 111 -24.22 3.78 -1.41
CA SER A 111 -25.07 4.58 -0.51
C SER A 111 -25.77 5.73 -1.25
N ALA A 112 -25.05 6.41 -2.15
CA ALA A 112 -25.64 7.46 -2.98
C ALA A 112 -26.74 6.92 -3.92
N ARG A 113 -26.58 5.71 -4.45
CA ARG A 113 -27.62 5.04 -5.24
C ARG A 113 -28.84 4.72 -4.39
N ALA A 114 -28.64 4.20 -3.18
CA ALA A 114 -29.72 3.87 -2.25
C ALA A 114 -30.53 5.11 -1.86
N LEU A 115 -29.88 6.22 -1.51
CA LEU A 115 -30.54 7.49 -1.18
C LEU A 115 -31.35 8.06 -2.35
N VAL A 116 -30.81 7.98 -3.57
CA VAL A 116 -31.55 8.41 -4.78
C VAL A 116 -32.77 7.52 -5.02
N ALA A 117 -32.65 6.21 -4.78
CA ALA A 117 -33.78 5.28 -4.85
C ALA A 117 -34.82 5.54 -3.73
N GLY A 118 -34.37 5.99 -2.56
CA GLY A 118 -35.20 6.44 -1.43
C GLY A 118 -35.87 7.80 -1.63
N GLY A 119 -35.67 8.46 -2.78
CA GLY A 119 -36.37 9.70 -3.14
C GLY A 119 -35.55 10.98 -2.96
N TRP A 120 -34.31 10.91 -2.48
CA TRP A 120 -33.46 12.09 -2.36
C TRP A 120 -33.07 12.67 -3.72
N ARG A 121 -33.09 14.01 -3.81
CA ARG A 121 -32.68 14.72 -5.03
C ARG A 121 -31.21 14.44 -5.35
N ILE A 122 -30.93 14.00 -6.58
CA ILE A 122 -29.57 13.67 -7.07
C ILE A 122 -28.57 14.82 -6.84
N SER A 123 -28.99 16.08 -7.01
CA SER A 123 -28.13 17.27 -6.79
C SER A 123 -27.73 17.48 -5.32
N LEU A 124 -28.58 17.06 -4.38
CA LEU A 124 -28.30 17.11 -2.95
C LEU A 124 -27.38 15.96 -2.55
N VAL A 125 -27.70 14.73 -2.97
CA VAL A 125 -26.88 13.54 -2.72
C VAL A 125 -25.46 13.71 -3.28
N SER A 126 -25.33 14.20 -4.51
CA SER A 126 -24.03 14.47 -5.16
C SER A 126 -23.18 15.45 -4.34
N ARG A 127 -23.79 16.52 -3.83
CA ARG A 127 -23.11 17.55 -3.04
C ARG A 127 -22.71 17.03 -1.67
N CYS A 128 -23.62 16.36 -0.96
CA CYS A 128 -23.40 15.87 0.41
C CYS A 128 -22.39 14.72 0.45
N LEU A 129 -22.50 13.75 -0.46
CA LEU A 129 -21.60 12.58 -0.50
C LEU A 129 -20.36 12.77 -1.38
N ARG A 130 -20.25 13.92 -2.05
CA ARG A 130 -19.16 14.27 -2.97
C ARG A 130 -18.97 13.22 -4.07
N VAL A 131 -20.07 12.79 -4.68
CA VAL A 131 -20.10 11.82 -5.78
C VAL A 131 -20.52 12.51 -7.08
N SER A 132 -20.03 12.02 -8.23
CA SER A 132 -20.32 12.63 -9.54
C SER A 132 -21.82 12.61 -9.86
N ARG A 133 -22.39 13.79 -10.12
CA ARG A 133 -23.80 13.95 -10.52
C ARG A 133 -24.11 13.19 -11.81
N ALA A 134 -23.22 13.26 -12.80
CA ALA A 134 -23.38 12.55 -14.08
C ALA A 134 -23.40 11.03 -13.87
N GLN A 135 -22.54 10.52 -12.99
CA GLN A 135 -22.53 9.10 -12.64
C GLN A 135 -23.82 8.66 -11.94
N LEU A 136 -24.37 9.47 -11.02
CA LEU A 136 -25.64 9.16 -10.37
C LEU A 136 -26.82 9.13 -11.36
N HIS A 137 -26.88 10.08 -12.29
CA HIS A 137 -27.88 10.05 -13.36
C HIS A 137 -27.74 8.81 -14.26
N ALA A 138 -26.51 8.47 -14.64
CA ALA A 138 -26.25 7.26 -15.42
C ALA A 138 -26.65 5.99 -14.66
N MET A 139 -26.43 5.96 -13.34
CA MET A 139 -26.79 4.83 -12.49
C MET A 139 -28.30 4.69 -12.25
N ALA A 140 -29.01 5.80 -12.05
CA ALA A 140 -30.46 5.82 -11.85
C ALA A 140 -31.23 5.34 -13.10
N ARG A 141 -30.66 5.54 -14.30
CA ARG A 141 -31.24 5.09 -15.58
C ARG A 141 -30.90 3.65 -15.95
N ARG A 142 -30.09 2.93 -15.16
CA ARG A 142 -29.75 1.53 -15.44
C ARG A 142 -30.97 0.65 -15.21
N SER A 143 -31.23 -0.27 -16.13
CA SER A 143 -32.26 -1.29 -15.95
C SER A 143 -31.95 -2.19 -14.75
N LYS A 144 -32.98 -2.83 -14.17
CA LYS A 144 -32.80 -3.78 -13.05
C LYS A 144 -31.84 -4.94 -13.37
N GLY A 145 -31.72 -5.30 -14.66
CA GLY A 145 -30.79 -6.32 -15.16
C GLY A 145 -29.41 -5.80 -15.60
N TRP A 146 -29.10 -4.52 -15.41
CA TRP A 146 -27.80 -3.97 -15.79
C TRP A 146 -26.69 -4.57 -14.92
N GLN A 147 -25.67 -5.13 -15.57
CA GLN A 147 -24.46 -5.63 -14.94
C GLN A 147 -23.23 -4.92 -15.51
N ASP A 148 -22.27 -4.58 -14.66
CA ASP A 148 -21.00 -4.00 -15.11
C ASP A 148 -20.27 -5.03 -15.98
N ARG A 149 -19.92 -4.65 -17.22
CA ARG A 149 -19.17 -5.52 -18.15
C ARG A 149 -17.83 -5.98 -17.57
N ARG A 150 -17.23 -5.24 -16.62
CA ARG A 150 -16.02 -5.66 -15.90
C ARG A 150 -16.23 -6.87 -15.00
N CYS A 151 -17.46 -7.13 -14.54
CA CYS A 151 -17.77 -8.29 -13.70
C CYS A 151 -17.89 -9.60 -14.50
N LYS A 152 -17.96 -9.55 -15.83
CA LYS A 152 -18.25 -10.71 -16.68
C LYS A 152 -17.02 -11.41 -17.28
N ARG A 153 -15.83 -10.81 -17.23
CA ARG A 153 -14.59 -11.46 -17.70
C ARG A 153 -13.94 -12.24 -16.57
N LYS A 154 -14.49 -13.41 -16.23
CA LYS A 154 -13.64 -14.49 -15.73
C LYS A 154 -13.06 -15.16 -16.97
N PRO A 155 -11.76 -15.03 -17.24
CA PRO A 155 -11.12 -15.83 -18.28
C PRO A 155 -11.41 -17.30 -18.00
N ASP A 156 -11.63 -18.11 -19.03
CA ASP A 156 -11.56 -19.56 -18.85
C ASP A 156 -10.17 -19.89 -18.30
N ASP A 157 -10.15 -20.48 -17.11
CA ASP A 157 -8.94 -20.85 -16.40
C ASP A 157 -8.60 -22.34 -16.57
N THR A 158 -9.40 -23.09 -17.35
CA THR A 158 -9.23 -24.54 -17.54
C THR A 158 -7.82 -24.90 -18.05
N GLU A 159 -7.36 -24.24 -19.11
CA GLU A 159 -6.02 -24.46 -19.65
C GLU A 159 -4.92 -24.07 -18.64
N ALA A 160 -5.07 -22.91 -18.00
CA ALA A 160 -4.10 -22.44 -17.01
C ALA A 160 -4.03 -23.37 -15.79
N LEU A 161 -5.16 -23.95 -15.37
CA LEU A 161 -5.25 -24.92 -14.29
C LEU A 161 -4.57 -26.24 -14.68
N ALA A 162 -4.80 -26.75 -15.88
CA ALA A 162 -4.14 -27.96 -16.38
C ALA A 162 -2.61 -27.81 -16.36
N ARG A 163 -2.09 -26.67 -16.86
CA ARG A 163 -0.65 -26.37 -16.81
C ARG A 163 -0.11 -26.23 -15.38
N ILE A 164 -0.90 -25.68 -14.46
CA ILE A 164 -0.55 -25.62 -13.03
C ILE A 164 -0.42 -27.04 -12.47
N HIS A 165 -1.33 -27.95 -12.80
CA HIS A 165 -1.28 -29.35 -12.36
C HIS A 165 -0.01 -30.04 -12.86
N THR A 166 0.32 -29.92 -14.14
CA THR A 166 1.57 -30.49 -14.69
C THR A 166 2.80 -30.09 -13.87
N VAL A 167 2.89 -28.82 -13.45
CA VAL A 167 4.02 -28.35 -12.64
C VAL A 167 3.99 -28.89 -11.20
N ILE A 168 2.80 -29.02 -10.61
CA ILE A 168 2.63 -29.47 -9.22
C ILE A 168 2.81 -30.99 -9.10
N ASP A 169 2.42 -31.75 -10.12
CA ASP A 169 2.54 -33.20 -10.14
C ASP A 169 4.00 -33.63 -10.03
N ASP A 170 4.90 -32.90 -10.71
CA ASP A 170 6.35 -33.13 -10.61
C ASP A 170 6.92 -32.61 -9.27
N LEU A 171 6.46 -31.44 -8.82
CA LEU A 171 7.04 -30.71 -7.68
C LEU A 171 5.96 -30.13 -6.75
N PRO A 172 5.34 -30.96 -5.88
CA PRO A 172 4.18 -30.57 -5.09
C PRO A 172 4.49 -29.50 -4.04
N THR A 173 5.77 -29.29 -3.72
CA THR A 173 6.25 -28.31 -2.74
C THR A 173 6.43 -26.91 -3.33
N TYR A 174 6.06 -26.69 -4.59
CA TYR A 174 6.19 -25.39 -5.25
C TYR A 174 5.01 -24.47 -4.96
N GLY A 175 5.31 -23.34 -4.30
CA GLY A 175 4.33 -22.28 -4.12
C GLY A 175 4.04 -21.51 -5.41
N TYR A 176 2.93 -20.75 -5.42
CA TYR A 176 2.42 -20.07 -6.61
C TYR A 176 3.42 -19.20 -7.38
N ARG A 177 4.43 -18.63 -6.71
CA ARG A 177 5.47 -17.81 -7.36
C ARG A 177 6.42 -18.66 -8.21
N ARG A 178 6.75 -19.87 -7.76
CA ARG A 178 7.60 -20.80 -8.50
C ARG A 178 6.82 -21.45 -9.65
N VAL A 179 5.56 -21.82 -9.39
CA VAL A 179 4.65 -22.28 -10.45
C VAL A 179 4.52 -21.21 -11.54
N TRP A 180 4.25 -19.96 -11.16
CA TRP A 180 4.20 -18.85 -12.10
C TRP A 180 5.50 -18.69 -12.91
N ALA A 181 6.66 -18.86 -12.27
CA ALA A 181 7.94 -18.75 -12.96
C ALA A 181 8.15 -19.84 -14.03
N LEU A 182 7.74 -21.08 -13.74
CA LEU A 182 7.79 -22.19 -14.71
C LEU A 182 6.80 -21.95 -15.87
N LEU A 183 5.56 -21.56 -15.57
CA LEU A 183 4.56 -21.23 -16.60
C LEU A 183 5.01 -20.07 -17.49
N ARG A 184 5.64 -19.05 -16.89
CA ARG A 184 6.19 -17.93 -17.64
C ARG A 184 7.31 -18.39 -18.58
N ARG A 185 8.20 -19.26 -18.12
CA ARG A 185 9.28 -19.84 -18.93
C ARG A 185 8.75 -20.63 -20.11
N GLN A 186 7.80 -21.53 -19.89
CA GLN A 186 7.10 -22.24 -20.98
C GLN A 186 6.48 -21.25 -21.97
N SER A 187 5.82 -20.20 -21.47
CA SER A 187 5.19 -19.21 -22.35
C SER A 187 6.21 -18.40 -23.18
N GLU A 188 7.43 -18.20 -22.66
CA GLU A 188 8.53 -17.56 -23.41
C GLU A 188 9.09 -18.49 -24.49
N THR A 189 9.13 -19.81 -24.26
CA THR A 189 9.63 -20.81 -25.21
C THR A 189 8.61 -21.15 -26.30
N ASP A 190 7.34 -21.31 -25.92
CA ASP A 190 6.28 -21.84 -26.77
C ASP A 190 5.43 -20.73 -27.42
N ASP A 191 5.88 -19.47 -27.34
CA ASP A 191 5.19 -18.24 -27.79
C ASP A 191 3.72 -18.16 -27.32
N MET A 192 3.48 -18.60 -26.08
CA MET A 192 2.13 -18.61 -25.49
C MET A 192 1.83 -17.30 -24.73
N ALA A 193 0.54 -17.07 -24.48
CA ALA A 193 0.09 -15.93 -23.68
C ALA A 193 0.64 -15.99 -22.24
N VAL A 194 1.32 -14.92 -21.82
CA VAL A 194 1.92 -14.81 -20.49
C VAL A 194 0.85 -14.73 -19.39
N ILE A 195 0.93 -15.62 -18.40
CA ILE A 195 0.01 -15.65 -17.26
C ILE A 195 0.54 -14.76 -16.13
N ASN A 196 -0.30 -13.85 -15.62
CA ASN A 196 0.05 -13.00 -14.49
C ASN A 196 0.11 -13.80 -13.17
N ALA A 197 1.10 -13.52 -12.31
CA ALA A 197 1.25 -14.17 -11.00
C ALA A 197 0.00 -14.06 -10.09
N LYS A 198 -0.75 -12.95 -10.17
CA LYS A 198 -2.02 -12.77 -9.44
C LYS A 198 -3.11 -13.73 -9.94
N ARG A 199 -3.11 -14.03 -11.24
CA ARG A 199 -4.02 -15.02 -11.84
C ARG A 199 -3.66 -16.42 -11.36
N VAL A 200 -2.38 -16.80 -11.40
CA VAL A 200 -1.89 -18.09 -10.85
C VAL A 200 -2.28 -18.25 -9.38
N TYR A 201 -2.02 -17.23 -8.55
CA TYR A 201 -2.41 -17.24 -7.15
C TYR A 201 -3.93 -17.43 -6.96
N ARG A 202 -4.75 -16.73 -7.74
CA ARG A 202 -6.22 -16.86 -7.67
C ARG A 202 -6.67 -18.26 -8.04
N ILE A 203 -6.16 -18.82 -9.13
CA ILE A 203 -6.51 -20.17 -9.61
C ILE A 203 -6.11 -21.22 -8.56
N MET A 204 -4.86 -21.18 -8.06
CA MET A 204 -4.41 -22.11 -7.03
C MET A 204 -5.23 -22.00 -5.75
N ARG A 205 -5.58 -20.77 -5.32
CA ARG A 205 -6.43 -20.57 -4.14
C ARG A 205 -7.83 -21.15 -4.32
N GLN A 206 -8.43 -20.98 -5.49
CA GLN A 206 -9.79 -21.47 -5.79
C GLN A 206 -9.85 -23.00 -5.87
N ASN A 207 -8.74 -23.64 -6.20
CA ASN A 207 -8.62 -25.10 -6.32
C ASN A 207 -7.88 -25.76 -5.14
N ALA A 208 -7.69 -25.04 -4.02
CA ALA A 208 -7.01 -25.54 -2.82
C ALA A 208 -5.56 -26.05 -3.03
N LEU A 209 -4.85 -25.51 -4.03
CA LEU A 209 -3.48 -25.89 -4.39
C LEU A 209 -2.39 -25.05 -3.70
N LEU A 210 -2.76 -24.20 -2.73
CA LEU A 210 -1.78 -23.37 -2.02
C LEU A 210 -1.14 -24.17 -0.88
N LEU A 211 0.18 -24.09 -0.76
CA LEU A 211 0.91 -24.63 0.38
C LEU A 211 0.43 -24.03 1.70
N GLU A 212 0.39 -24.87 2.73
CA GLU A 212 0.10 -24.43 4.09
C GLU A 212 1.09 -23.37 4.55
N ARG A 213 0.56 -22.31 5.16
CA ARG A 213 1.39 -21.27 5.75
C ARG A 213 1.97 -21.78 7.06
N LYS A 214 3.27 -22.06 7.06
CA LYS A 214 4.00 -22.24 8.32
C LYS A 214 3.98 -20.91 9.11
N PRO A 215 3.75 -20.94 10.43
CA PRO A 215 3.82 -19.76 11.26
C PRO A 215 5.19 -19.11 11.13
N ALA A 216 5.23 -17.77 11.11
CA ALA A 216 6.48 -17.04 11.02
C ALA A 216 7.31 -17.32 12.27
N ILE A 217 8.50 -17.90 12.08
CA ILE A 217 9.48 -18.03 13.14
C ILE A 217 10.04 -16.63 13.41
N PRO A 218 10.05 -16.14 14.66
CA PRO A 218 10.61 -14.83 14.99
C PRO A 218 12.06 -14.72 14.47
N PRO A 219 12.45 -13.61 13.83
CA PRO A 219 13.82 -13.44 13.39
C PRO A 219 14.78 -13.47 14.59
N SER A 220 15.95 -14.09 14.39
CA SER A 220 17.07 -14.05 15.33
C SER A 220 17.38 -12.60 15.70
N LYS A 221 17.56 -12.32 17.01
CA LYS A 221 17.86 -10.97 17.52
C LYS A 221 19.28 -10.49 17.16
N ARG A 222 20.11 -11.32 16.55
CA ARG A 222 21.48 -10.94 16.19
C ARG A 222 21.44 -10.10 14.91
N ALA A 223 22.04 -8.92 14.95
CA ALA A 223 22.21 -8.09 13.76
C ALA A 223 23.37 -8.63 12.94
N HIS A 224 23.12 -8.98 11.68
CA HIS A 224 24.15 -9.53 10.79
C HIS A 224 24.47 -8.55 9.67
N ARG A 225 25.75 -8.23 9.52
CA ARG A 225 26.27 -7.35 8.45
C ARG A 225 26.87 -8.12 7.26
N GLY A 226 26.99 -9.45 7.36
CA GLY A 226 27.63 -10.27 6.32
C GLY A 226 26.70 -10.53 5.13
N LYS A 227 27.07 -10.06 3.93
CA LYS A 227 26.49 -10.52 2.67
C LYS A 227 27.35 -11.64 2.12
N VAL A 228 26.84 -12.87 2.13
CA VAL A 228 27.51 -14.04 1.54
C VAL A 228 27.45 -13.98 0.02
N ALA A 229 26.34 -13.47 -0.53
CA ALA A 229 26.15 -13.30 -1.96
C ALA A 229 27.12 -12.28 -2.55
N VAL A 230 27.68 -12.62 -3.71
CA VAL A 230 28.68 -11.85 -4.46
C VAL A 230 28.11 -11.39 -5.81
N GLY A 231 28.70 -10.36 -6.40
CA GLY A 231 28.17 -9.70 -7.60
C GLY A 231 28.48 -10.42 -8.91
N GLU A 232 29.57 -11.18 -8.92
CA GLU A 232 30.04 -11.93 -10.09
C GLU A 232 30.21 -13.40 -9.75
N SER A 233 30.00 -14.23 -10.77
CA SER A 233 30.19 -15.66 -10.67
C SER A 233 31.67 -16.00 -10.48
N ASN A 234 31.96 -17.10 -9.79
CA ASN A 234 33.31 -17.54 -9.46
C ASN A 234 34.12 -16.57 -8.58
N GLN A 235 33.48 -15.62 -7.91
CA GLN A 235 34.14 -14.85 -6.85
C GLN A 235 34.17 -15.62 -5.52
N ARG A 236 33.08 -16.33 -5.20
CA ARG A 236 32.94 -17.11 -3.97
C ARG A 236 32.05 -18.32 -4.17
N TRP A 237 32.56 -19.48 -3.78
CA TRP A 237 31.81 -20.71 -3.65
C TRP A 237 31.62 -21.05 -2.18
N CYS A 238 30.49 -21.63 -1.83
CA CYS A 238 30.25 -22.18 -0.51
C CYS A 238 30.08 -23.69 -0.56
N SER A 239 30.56 -24.37 0.48
CA SER A 239 30.42 -25.81 0.66
C SER A 239 29.88 -26.13 2.04
N ASP A 240 29.10 -27.20 2.10
CA ASP A 240 28.54 -27.76 3.34
C ASP A 240 28.16 -29.23 3.12
N GLY A 241 27.79 -29.91 4.19
CA GLY A 241 27.32 -31.29 4.18
C GLY A 241 25.89 -31.44 4.68
N PHE A 242 25.16 -32.42 4.18
CA PHE A 242 23.89 -32.83 4.77
C PHE A 242 23.69 -34.35 4.77
N GLU A 243 23.01 -34.85 5.79
CA GLU A 243 22.65 -36.27 5.93
C GLU A 243 21.13 -36.46 5.74
N PHE A 244 20.74 -37.59 5.14
CA PHE A 244 19.37 -38.12 5.16
C PHE A 244 19.37 -39.66 5.17
N SER A 245 18.27 -40.25 5.62
CA SER A 245 18.10 -41.72 5.69
C SER A 245 17.33 -42.26 4.50
N CYS A 246 17.74 -43.43 4.03
CA CYS A 246 17.02 -44.28 3.09
C CYS A 246 15.99 -45.14 3.83
N ASP A 247 15.05 -45.72 3.08
CA ASP A 247 13.94 -46.49 3.64
C ASP A 247 14.42 -47.80 4.29
N ASN A 248 15.54 -48.37 3.82
CA ASN A 248 16.21 -49.53 4.43
C ASN A 248 17.07 -49.19 5.67
N GLY A 249 17.13 -47.91 6.07
CA GLY A 249 17.89 -47.45 7.24
C GLY A 249 19.32 -46.99 6.94
N GLU A 250 19.84 -47.18 5.72
CA GLU A 250 21.12 -46.61 5.31
C GLU A 250 21.09 -45.08 5.41
N LYS A 251 22.22 -44.50 5.79
CA LYS A 251 22.39 -43.05 5.87
C LYS A 251 23.30 -42.58 4.75
N LEU A 252 22.81 -41.62 3.97
CA LEU A 252 23.59 -40.99 2.92
C LEU A 252 24.01 -39.60 3.38
N ARG A 253 25.32 -39.33 3.32
CA ARG A 253 25.93 -38.03 3.61
C ARG A 253 26.38 -37.43 2.30
N VAL A 254 25.99 -36.20 2.06
CA VAL A 254 26.23 -35.48 0.80
C VAL A 254 27.04 -34.24 1.10
N THR A 255 28.16 -34.07 0.43
CA THR A 255 28.96 -32.84 0.40
C THR A 255 28.78 -32.18 -0.95
N PHE A 256 28.63 -30.85 -1.00
CA PHE A 256 28.39 -30.13 -2.25
C PHE A 256 29.17 -28.82 -2.34
N ALA A 257 29.39 -28.36 -3.57
CA ALA A 257 29.93 -27.05 -3.91
C ALA A 257 28.85 -26.21 -4.60
N LEU A 258 28.64 -24.98 -4.16
CA LEU A 258 27.63 -24.06 -4.68
C LEU A 258 28.23 -22.68 -4.96
N ASP A 259 27.94 -22.08 -6.11
CA ASP A 259 28.34 -20.70 -6.41
C ASP A 259 27.43 -19.68 -5.70
N CYS A 260 28.03 -18.69 -5.02
CA CYS A 260 27.29 -17.71 -4.22
C CYS A 260 26.62 -16.60 -5.04
N CYS A 261 26.91 -16.47 -6.33
CA CYS A 261 26.31 -15.51 -7.26
C CYS A 261 25.13 -16.15 -8.01
N ASP A 262 25.41 -17.16 -8.83
CA ASP A 262 24.47 -17.75 -9.78
C ASP A 262 23.69 -18.94 -9.22
N ARG A 263 24.02 -19.39 -7.99
CA ARG A 263 23.36 -20.50 -7.29
C ARG A 263 23.56 -21.86 -7.95
N GLU A 264 24.51 -22.03 -8.87
CA GLU A 264 24.76 -23.34 -9.47
C GLU A 264 25.38 -24.27 -8.43
N ALA A 265 24.78 -25.47 -8.29
CA ALA A 265 25.40 -26.57 -7.57
C ALA A 265 26.44 -27.21 -8.50
N LEU A 266 27.67 -26.74 -8.35
CA LEU A 266 28.80 -27.07 -9.23
C LEU A 266 29.08 -28.57 -9.17
N HIS A 267 29.31 -29.12 -7.99
CA HIS A 267 29.61 -30.54 -7.82
C HIS A 267 29.08 -31.05 -6.49
N TRP A 268 28.93 -32.37 -6.38
CA TRP A 268 28.52 -33.03 -5.14
C TRP A 268 29.05 -34.46 -5.12
N ALA A 269 29.26 -34.97 -3.92
CA ALA A 269 29.62 -36.36 -3.70
C ALA A 269 28.78 -36.90 -2.54
N ALA A 270 28.42 -38.18 -2.62
CA ALA A 270 27.66 -38.85 -1.59
C ALA A 270 28.40 -40.10 -1.10
N SER A 271 28.36 -40.33 0.20
CA SER A 271 28.97 -41.49 0.86
C SER A 271 28.05 -42.03 1.95
N THR A 272 28.13 -43.34 2.18
CA THR A 272 27.54 -43.99 3.35
C THR A 272 28.48 -43.96 4.56
N GLY A 273 29.76 -43.66 4.33
CA GLY A 273 30.79 -43.45 5.33
C GLY A 273 30.73 -42.08 6.01
N GLY A 274 31.73 -41.75 6.83
CA GLY A 274 31.82 -40.47 7.53
C GLY A 274 32.10 -39.26 6.61
N TYR A 275 32.02 -38.05 7.15
CA TYR A 275 32.52 -36.85 6.46
C TYR A 275 34.05 -36.86 6.51
N ASP A 276 34.69 -37.38 5.46
CA ASP A 276 36.15 -37.42 5.33
C ASP A 276 36.70 -36.24 4.53
N SER A 277 38.02 -36.04 4.63
CA SER A 277 38.73 -34.98 3.89
C SER A 277 38.86 -35.32 2.39
N GLU A 278 38.80 -36.60 2.03
CA GLU A 278 38.93 -37.09 0.66
C GLU A 278 37.71 -36.69 -0.17
N THR A 279 36.50 -36.97 0.31
CA THR A 279 35.25 -36.54 -0.34
C THR A 279 35.20 -35.02 -0.54
N VAL A 280 35.71 -34.25 0.42
CA VAL A 280 35.78 -32.79 0.29
C VAL A 280 36.75 -32.37 -0.82
N GLN A 281 37.90 -33.02 -0.91
CA GLN A 281 38.88 -32.75 -1.98
C GLN A 281 38.34 -33.13 -3.35
N ASP A 282 37.64 -34.26 -3.46
CA ASP A 282 36.97 -34.67 -4.69
C ASP A 282 35.91 -33.66 -5.13
N VAL A 283 35.12 -33.14 -4.19
CA VAL A 283 34.13 -32.10 -4.48
C VAL A 283 34.79 -30.79 -4.94
N MET A 284 35.92 -30.40 -4.34
CA MET A 284 36.69 -29.24 -4.79
C MET A 284 37.18 -29.43 -6.23
N LEU A 285 37.81 -30.56 -6.52
CA LEU A 285 38.35 -30.88 -7.83
C LEU A 285 37.24 -30.95 -8.89
N GLY A 286 36.19 -31.74 -8.63
CA GLY A 286 35.07 -31.90 -9.55
C GLY A 286 34.30 -30.60 -9.79
N ALA A 287 34.26 -29.67 -8.82
CA ALA A 287 33.69 -28.34 -9.01
C ALA A 287 34.55 -27.48 -9.94
N VAL A 288 35.88 -27.49 -9.76
CA VAL A 288 36.82 -26.77 -10.62
C VAL A 288 36.78 -27.33 -12.04
N GLU A 289 36.86 -28.65 -12.20
CA GLU A 289 36.81 -29.32 -13.51
C GLU A 289 35.51 -29.04 -14.26
N ARG A 290 34.36 -29.14 -13.58
CA ARG A 290 33.07 -28.87 -14.23
C ARG A 290 32.92 -27.40 -14.61
N ARG A 291 33.52 -26.48 -13.86
CA ARG A 291 33.38 -25.04 -14.09
C ARG A 291 34.37 -24.49 -15.12
N PHE A 292 35.61 -24.97 -15.09
CA PHE A 292 36.72 -24.42 -15.85
C PHE A 292 37.32 -25.43 -16.85
N GLY A 293 36.79 -26.65 -16.90
CA GLY A 293 37.35 -27.74 -17.71
C GLY A 293 38.73 -28.13 -17.20
N ASN A 294 39.67 -28.33 -18.13
CA ASN A 294 41.04 -28.72 -17.83
C ASN A 294 41.93 -27.54 -17.39
N ARG A 295 41.35 -26.43 -16.92
CA ARG A 295 42.07 -25.20 -16.54
C ARG A 295 41.76 -24.84 -15.10
N LEU A 296 42.73 -24.24 -14.42
CA LEU A 296 42.52 -23.63 -13.11
C LEU A 296 41.87 -22.24 -13.25
N PRO A 297 41.18 -21.76 -12.20
CA PRO A 297 40.66 -20.41 -12.15
C PRO A 297 41.78 -19.38 -12.41
N THR A 298 41.50 -18.35 -13.23
CA THR A 298 42.48 -17.28 -13.51
C THR A 298 42.77 -16.41 -12.29
N SER A 299 41.80 -16.30 -11.38
CA SER A 299 41.91 -15.63 -10.08
C SER A 299 41.46 -16.58 -8.98
N PRO A 300 42.05 -16.52 -7.76
CA PRO A 300 41.62 -17.34 -6.65
C PRO A 300 40.13 -17.18 -6.36
N VAL A 301 39.40 -18.30 -6.27
CA VAL A 301 37.98 -18.31 -5.90
C VAL A 301 37.86 -18.54 -4.40
N GLU A 302 37.13 -17.68 -3.69
CA GLU A 302 36.95 -17.88 -2.25
C GLU A 302 36.12 -19.14 -1.98
N TRP A 303 36.66 -20.05 -1.17
CA TRP A 303 36.00 -21.29 -0.77
C TRP A 303 35.51 -21.17 0.68
N LEU A 304 34.24 -20.81 0.84
CA LEU A 304 33.61 -20.55 2.11
C LEU A 304 33.02 -21.82 2.73
N THR A 305 33.49 -22.20 3.91
CA THR A 305 32.98 -23.37 4.64
C THR A 305 32.67 -23.04 6.09
N ASP A 306 31.95 -23.95 6.73
CA ASP A 306 31.89 -23.98 8.18
C ASP A 306 33.22 -24.44 8.82
N ASN A 307 33.23 -24.58 10.14
CA ASN A 307 34.40 -25.01 10.90
C ASN A 307 34.48 -26.55 11.07
N GLY A 308 33.86 -27.32 10.17
CA GLY A 308 33.94 -28.79 10.16
C GLY A 308 35.38 -29.29 10.09
N SER A 309 35.67 -30.42 10.73
CA SER A 309 37.02 -31.00 10.82
C SER A 309 37.61 -31.32 9.43
N ALA A 310 36.79 -31.84 8.51
CA ALA A 310 37.20 -32.16 7.14
C ALA A 310 37.69 -30.93 6.35
N TYR A 311 37.11 -29.75 6.60
CA TYR A 311 37.49 -28.49 5.96
C TYR A 311 38.70 -27.81 6.63
N ARG A 312 38.97 -28.09 7.91
CA ARG A 312 40.08 -27.50 8.66
C ARG A 312 41.41 -28.23 8.51
N SER A 313 41.41 -29.45 7.97
CA SER A 313 42.63 -30.25 7.83
C SER A 313 43.66 -29.49 6.99
N HIS A 314 44.94 -29.60 7.39
CA HIS A 314 46.03 -28.91 6.67
C HIS A 314 46.10 -29.36 5.21
N GLN A 315 45.93 -30.67 4.98
CA GLN A 315 45.94 -31.28 3.65
C GLN A 315 44.82 -30.74 2.76
N THR A 316 43.58 -30.66 3.26
CA THR A 316 42.45 -30.10 2.48
C THR A 316 42.68 -28.62 2.14
N ARG A 317 43.23 -27.83 3.08
CA ARG A 317 43.52 -26.41 2.83
C ARG A 317 44.66 -26.21 1.83
N GLN A 318 45.66 -27.08 1.86
CA GLN A 318 46.74 -27.08 0.87
C GLN A 318 46.20 -27.48 -0.51
N PHE A 319 45.38 -28.52 -0.57
CA PHE A 319 44.73 -28.99 -1.79
C PHE A 319 43.86 -27.91 -2.44
N ALA A 320 43.00 -27.25 -1.66
CA ALA A 320 42.19 -26.13 -2.14
C ALA A 320 43.04 -25.08 -2.87
N ARG A 321 44.18 -24.67 -2.29
CA ARG A 321 45.08 -23.69 -2.94
C ARG A 321 45.70 -24.22 -4.23
N MET A 322 46.03 -25.51 -4.30
CA MET A 322 46.57 -26.13 -5.52
C MET A 322 45.57 -26.11 -6.67
N VAL A 323 44.27 -26.25 -6.38
CA VAL A 323 43.19 -26.18 -7.38
C VAL A 323 42.65 -24.75 -7.61
N GLY A 324 43.35 -23.72 -7.12
CA GLY A 324 43.00 -22.32 -7.34
C GLY A 324 41.87 -21.78 -6.44
N LEU A 325 41.58 -22.45 -5.33
CA LEU A 325 40.60 -22.03 -4.34
C LEU A 325 41.28 -21.41 -3.11
N GLU A 326 40.69 -20.36 -2.54
CA GLU A 326 41.17 -19.71 -1.32
C GLU A 326 40.28 -20.10 -0.11
N PRO A 327 40.76 -20.93 0.83
CA PRO A 327 39.95 -21.33 1.99
C PRO A 327 39.58 -20.13 2.87
N LYS A 328 38.28 -19.90 3.05
CA LYS A 328 37.71 -18.95 4.02
C LYS A 328 36.79 -19.70 4.98
N HIS A 329 36.92 -19.44 6.27
CA HIS A 329 36.04 -20.05 7.27
C HIS A 329 35.08 -19.03 7.86
N THR A 330 33.86 -19.47 8.14
CA THR A 330 32.90 -18.66 8.88
C THR A 330 33.40 -18.40 10.31
N ALA A 331 33.06 -17.22 10.86
CA ALA A 331 33.34 -16.91 12.24
C ALA A 331 32.72 -17.97 13.16
N VAL A 332 33.47 -18.40 14.17
CA VAL A 332 33.03 -19.41 15.15
C VAL A 332 31.71 -18.95 15.78
N ARG A 333 30.67 -19.81 15.72
CA ARG A 333 29.29 -19.58 16.21
C ARG A 333 28.43 -18.59 15.41
N SER A 334 28.70 -18.41 14.11
CA SER A 334 27.79 -17.72 13.18
C SER A 334 27.32 -18.64 12.03
N PRO A 335 26.38 -19.57 12.29
CA PRO A 335 25.79 -20.41 11.23
C PRO A 335 25.20 -19.57 10.07
N GLU A 336 24.66 -18.38 10.39
CA GLU A 336 24.13 -17.43 9.40
C GLU A 336 25.19 -16.93 8.38
N SER A 337 26.49 -17.11 8.65
CA SER A 337 27.58 -16.75 7.73
C SER A 337 27.71 -17.70 6.52
N ASN A 338 27.08 -18.89 6.55
CA ASN A 338 26.94 -19.78 5.38
C ASN A 338 25.46 -19.96 4.97
N GLY A 339 24.64 -18.92 5.16
CA GLY A 339 23.19 -18.99 4.93
C GLY A 339 22.78 -19.38 3.50
N MET A 340 23.68 -19.27 2.52
CA MET A 340 23.48 -19.73 1.15
C MET A 340 23.46 -21.26 1.07
N ALA A 341 24.47 -21.91 1.65
CA ALA A 341 24.52 -23.37 1.76
C ALA A 341 23.33 -23.90 2.57
N GLU A 342 23.01 -23.27 3.71
CA GLU A 342 21.83 -23.67 4.51
C GLU A 342 20.52 -23.57 3.71
N SER A 343 20.35 -22.50 2.92
CA SER A 343 19.18 -22.33 2.06
C SER A 343 19.13 -23.39 0.96
N PHE A 344 20.28 -23.79 0.43
CA PHE A 344 20.38 -24.88 -0.54
C PHE A 344 19.97 -26.22 0.09
N VAL A 345 20.52 -26.57 1.26
CA VAL A 345 20.17 -27.80 1.98
C VAL A 345 18.67 -27.87 2.29
N LYS A 346 18.08 -26.76 2.76
CA LYS A 346 16.62 -26.68 3.00
C LYS A 346 15.82 -26.91 1.73
N THR A 347 16.30 -26.40 0.60
CA THR A 347 15.67 -26.59 -0.72
C THR A 347 15.79 -28.04 -1.16
N MET A 348 16.97 -28.64 -1.12
CA MET A 348 17.18 -30.05 -1.49
C MET A 348 16.34 -31.00 -0.64
N LYS A 349 16.34 -30.81 0.68
CA LYS A 349 15.57 -31.65 1.61
C LYS A 349 14.07 -31.57 1.39
N ARG A 350 13.54 -30.36 1.22
CA ARG A 350 12.10 -30.11 1.10
C ARG A 350 11.57 -30.39 -0.30
N ASP A 351 12.31 -30.04 -1.34
CA ASP A 351 11.77 -30.04 -2.70
C ASP A 351 12.09 -31.32 -3.46
N TYR A 352 13.14 -32.04 -3.08
CA TYR A 352 13.61 -33.22 -3.81
C TYR A 352 13.64 -34.47 -2.92
N ILE A 353 14.41 -34.45 -1.83
CA ILE A 353 14.66 -35.65 -1.00
C ILE A 353 13.38 -36.16 -0.32
N SER A 354 12.47 -35.27 0.07
CA SER A 354 11.22 -35.67 0.72
C SER A 354 10.24 -36.38 -0.22
N ILE A 355 10.36 -36.19 -1.53
CA ILE A 355 9.43 -36.75 -2.54
C ILE A 355 10.07 -37.84 -3.40
N MET A 356 11.40 -37.88 -3.51
CA MET A 356 12.08 -38.89 -4.31
C MET A 356 12.04 -40.28 -3.64
N PRO A 357 11.91 -41.37 -4.41
CA PRO A 357 12.12 -42.72 -3.90
C PRO A 357 13.54 -42.90 -3.37
N LYS A 358 13.71 -43.61 -2.25
CA LYS A 358 15.02 -43.85 -1.63
C LYS A 358 15.06 -45.19 -0.88
N PRO A 359 14.79 -46.32 -1.56
CA PRO A 359 14.77 -47.64 -0.92
C PRO A 359 16.13 -48.00 -0.31
N ASP A 360 17.23 -47.64 -0.98
CA ASP A 360 18.61 -47.94 -0.60
C ASP A 360 19.54 -46.78 -1.03
N GLY A 361 20.79 -46.78 -0.54
CA GLY A 361 21.75 -45.71 -0.79
C GLY A 361 22.16 -45.55 -2.25
N LEU A 362 22.21 -46.64 -3.03
CA LEU A 362 22.56 -46.58 -4.46
C LEU A 362 21.44 -45.92 -5.26
N THR A 363 20.19 -46.33 -5.03
CA THR A 363 19.02 -45.73 -5.66
C THR A 363 18.86 -44.27 -5.23
N ALA A 364 19.07 -43.96 -3.95
CA ALA A 364 19.03 -42.60 -3.45
C ALA A 364 20.09 -41.70 -4.10
N ALA A 365 21.32 -42.20 -4.32
CA ALA A 365 22.38 -41.44 -5.00
C ALA A 365 22.05 -41.17 -6.47
N LYS A 366 21.46 -42.14 -7.19
CA LYS A 366 20.99 -41.94 -8.58
C LYS A 366 19.92 -40.88 -8.68
N ASN A 367 18.89 -40.96 -7.83
CA ASN A 367 17.80 -39.98 -7.80
C ASN A 367 18.30 -38.59 -7.35
N LEU A 368 19.32 -38.56 -6.49
CA LEU A 368 19.97 -37.31 -6.11
C LEU A 368 20.69 -36.67 -7.30
N ALA A 369 21.32 -37.44 -8.19
CA ALA A 369 21.92 -36.91 -9.42
C ALA A 369 20.89 -36.19 -10.30
N GLU A 370 19.73 -36.81 -10.51
CA GLU A 370 18.61 -36.19 -11.23
C GLU A 370 18.11 -34.92 -10.53
N ALA A 371 18.05 -34.93 -9.19
CA ALA A 371 17.65 -33.77 -8.41
C ALA A 371 18.62 -32.59 -8.55
N PHE A 372 19.94 -32.83 -8.52
CA PHE A 372 20.94 -31.78 -8.72
C PHE A 372 20.89 -31.19 -10.14
N GLU A 373 20.68 -32.05 -11.14
CA GLU A 373 20.54 -31.62 -12.54
C GLU A 373 19.27 -30.79 -12.73
N HIS A 374 18.14 -31.27 -12.19
CA HIS A 374 16.90 -30.50 -12.17
C HIS A 374 17.06 -29.18 -11.41
N TYR A 375 17.77 -29.18 -10.29
CA TYR A 375 18.03 -27.96 -9.53
C TYR A 375 18.73 -26.90 -10.40
N ASN A 376 19.80 -27.29 -11.07
CA ASN A 376 20.59 -26.38 -11.91
C ASN A 376 19.87 -25.93 -13.19
N GLU A 377 19.05 -26.79 -13.79
CA GLU A 377 18.42 -26.52 -15.08
C GLU A 377 17.05 -25.85 -14.95
N TRP A 378 16.25 -26.24 -13.93
CA TRP A 378 14.83 -25.88 -13.87
C TRP A 378 14.43 -25.12 -12.60
N HIS A 379 15.12 -25.26 -11.46
CA HIS A 379 14.66 -24.66 -10.19
C HIS A 379 14.62 -23.13 -10.22
N PRO A 380 13.45 -22.47 -10.04
CA PRO A 380 13.39 -21.01 -10.07
C PRO A 380 13.86 -20.37 -8.76
N HIS A 381 14.83 -19.46 -8.86
CA HIS A 381 15.36 -18.68 -7.74
C HIS A 381 14.88 -17.23 -7.75
N SER A 382 14.20 -16.78 -6.70
CA SER A 382 13.74 -15.38 -6.59
C SER A 382 14.89 -14.36 -6.69
N ALA A 383 16.07 -14.70 -6.15
CA ALA A 383 17.27 -13.86 -6.22
C ALA A 383 17.82 -13.71 -7.65
N LEU A 384 17.53 -14.66 -8.55
CA LEU A 384 17.93 -14.66 -9.96
C LEU A 384 16.79 -14.22 -10.89
N GLY A 385 15.79 -13.48 -10.36
CA GLY A 385 14.62 -13.08 -11.14
C GLY A 385 13.72 -14.25 -11.53
N TYR A 386 13.72 -15.33 -10.74
CA TYR A 386 13.04 -16.60 -10.99
C TYR A 386 13.58 -17.43 -12.17
N ARG A 387 14.82 -17.19 -12.55
CA ARG A 387 15.58 -18.07 -13.45
C ARG A 387 16.22 -19.21 -12.66
N SER A 388 16.52 -20.31 -13.35
CA SER A 388 17.38 -21.36 -12.81
C SER A 388 18.85 -20.95 -12.87
N PRO A 389 19.74 -21.63 -12.12
CA PRO A 389 21.16 -21.30 -12.12
C PRO A 389 21.79 -21.26 -13.51
N ARG A 390 21.57 -22.30 -14.32
CA ARG A 390 22.15 -22.36 -15.67
C ARG A 390 21.47 -21.42 -16.66
N GLU A 391 20.17 -21.19 -16.52
CA GLU A 391 19.49 -20.19 -17.34
C GLU A 391 20.00 -18.77 -17.05
N TYR A 392 20.26 -18.45 -15.77
CA TYR A 392 20.86 -17.18 -15.37
C TYR A 392 22.26 -17.01 -15.99
N LEU A 393 23.08 -18.06 -15.97
CA LEU A 393 24.40 -18.05 -16.60
C LEU A 393 24.34 -17.85 -18.11
N ARG A 394 23.52 -18.64 -18.83
CA ARG A 394 23.34 -18.51 -20.29
C ARG A 394 22.90 -17.11 -20.71
N ARG A 395 22.07 -16.45 -19.90
CA ARG A 395 21.63 -15.06 -20.18
C ARG A 395 22.72 -14.04 -19.90
N ARG A 396 23.57 -14.24 -18.90
CA ARG A 396 24.71 -13.36 -18.64
C ARG A 396 25.73 -13.43 -19.77
N THR A 397 26.01 -14.62 -20.28
CA THR A 397 26.94 -14.79 -21.42
C THR A 397 26.37 -14.31 -22.76
N SER A 398 25.04 -14.24 -22.90
CA SER A 398 24.40 -13.70 -24.11
C SER A 398 24.26 -12.17 -24.11
N ASN A 399 24.35 -11.54 -22.93
CA ASN A 399 24.16 -10.10 -22.73
C ASN A 399 25.47 -9.33 -22.51
N GLY A 400 26.60 -10.03 -22.41
CA GLY A 400 27.95 -9.46 -22.37
C GLY A 400 28.67 -9.85 -23.64
#